data_AF-A0A958J5C6-F1
#
_entry.id   AF-A0A958J5C6-F1
#
_cell.length_a   1.000
_cell.length_b   1.000
_cell.length_c   1.000
_cell.angle_alpha   90.00
_cell.angle_beta   90.00
_cell.angle_gamma   90.00
#
_symmetry.space_group_name_H-M   'P 1'
#
loop_
_entity.id
_entity.type
_entity.pdbx_description
1 polymer ?
#
loop_
_entity_poly.entity_id
_entity_poly.type
_entity_poly.pdbx_seq_one_letter_code
_entity_poly.pdbx_strand_id
1 'polypeptide(L)'
;MTDSASLQAFDNYSSLGEDPSRSCAETSNTQVIREIVRKRGLYGLGEQFAAGKIELTAIDQTIFNIITDQATPRPTRNARIWLHYLFDRLFNPQQGSRAFRIGEVHYGIGNELFKKMLGPSMTYTCGYWANAKTLEEAQNAKLDLI
;
A
#
# COMPACT_ATOMS: atom_id res chain seq x y z
N MET A 1 -13.57 -15.26 9.59
CA MET A 1 -12.53 -14.77 10.50
C MET A 1 -11.85 -13.63 9.75
N THR A 2 -12.22 -12.41 10.11
CA THR A 2 -11.77 -11.17 9.46
C THR A 2 -10.55 -10.68 10.21
N ASP A 3 -9.37 -10.89 9.63
CA ASP A 3 -8.11 -10.35 10.16
C ASP A 3 -8.07 -8.84 9.92
N SER A 4 -8.46 -8.09 10.95
CA SER A 4 -8.43 -6.63 10.97
C SER A 4 -7.01 -6.10 11.19
N ALA A 5 -6.60 -5.08 10.43
CA ALA A 5 -5.31 -4.41 10.59
C ALA A 5 -5.18 -3.80 11.99
N SER A 6 -4.03 -4.02 12.63
CA SER A 6 -3.77 -3.45 13.95
C SER A 6 -2.95 -2.16 13.87
N LEU A 7 -3.29 -1.17 14.70
CA LEU A 7 -2.60 0.11 14.80
C LEU A 7 -2.29 0.36 16.29
N GLN A 8 -1.01 0.35 16.64
CA GLN A 8 -0.54 0.57 18.01
C GLN A 8 0.03 1.98 18.13
N ALA A 9 -0.55 2.79 19.01
CA ALA A 9 0.01 4.07 19.37
C ALA A 9 1.13 3.90 20.43
N PHE A 10 2.01 4.89 20.50
CA PHE A 10 3.21 4.90 21.36
C PHE A 10 2.93 4.83 22.87
N ASP A 11 1.68 5.03 23.30
CA ASP A 11 1.33 4.97 24.73
C ASP A 11 1.30 3.53 25.29
N ASN A 12 1.47 2.49 24.45
CA ASN A 12 1.27 1.08 24.80
C ASN A 12 -0.13 0.75 25.36
N TYR A 13 -1.08 1.68 25.27
CA TYR A 13 -2.45 1.53 25.78
C TYR A 13 -3.50 1.63 24.67
N SER A 14 -3.18 2.27 23.55
CA SER A 14 -4.09 2.47 22.44
C SER A 14 -3.73 1.55 21.29
N SER A 15 -4.40 0.40 21.22
CA SER A 15 -4.41 -0.47 20.05
C SER A 15 -5.80 -0.52 19.43
N LEU A 16 -5.86 -0.51 18.09
CA LEU A 16 -7.02 -0.94 17.33
C LEU A 16 -6.62 -2.23 16.61
N GLY A 17 -7.46 -3.26 16.56
CA GLY A 17 -7.19 -4.53 15.84
C GLY A 17 -6.60 -5.67 16.68
N GLU A 18 -6.66 -6.90 16.15
CA GLU A 18 -6.10 -8.12 16.78
C GLU A 18 -4.62 -8.30 16.41
N ASP A 19 -3.80 -8.60 17.42
CA ASP A 19 -2.39 -9.03 17.39
C ASP A 19 -1.40 -8.20 16.52
N PRO A 20 -0.68 -7.21 17.12
CA PRO A 20 0.33 -6.41 16.42
C PRO A 20 1.55 -7.20 15.92
N SER A 21 1.69 -8.48 16.26
CA SER A 21 2.83 -9.29 15.82
C SER A 21 2.80 -9.69 14.34
N ARG A 22 1.67 -9.53 13.63
CA ARG A 22 1.50 -10.01 12.24
C ARG A 22 1.52 -8.95 11.15
N SER A 23 0.99 -7.75 11.42
CA SER A 23 0.94 -6.64 10.46
C SER A 23 0.64 -5.34 11.23
N CYS A 24 1.54 -4.37 11.17
CA CYS A 24 1.46 -3.14 11.97
C CYS A 24 2.01 -1.93 11.20
N ALA A 25 1.44 -0.76 11.48
CA ALA A 25 1.94 0.53 11.03
C ALA A 25 2.32 1.39 12.23
N GLU A 26 3.60 1.73 12.34
CA GLU A 26 4.18 2.41 13.51
C GLU A 26 4.67 3.81 13.15
N THR A 27 4.36 4.79 14.00
CA THR A 27 4.88 6.16 13.87
C THR A 27 5.06 6.83 15.21
N SER A 28 6.18 7.55 15.38
CA SER A 28 6.45 8.33 16.58
C SER A 28 5.78 9.71 16.59
N ASN A 29 5.12 10.11 15.50
CA ASN A 29 4.57 11.46 15.34
C ASN A 29 3.09 11.45 14.92
N THR A 30 2.20 11.90 15.80
CA THR A 30 0.76 12.00 15.53
C THR A 30 0.40 12.89 14.33
N GLN A 31 1.28 13.83 13.93
CA GLN A 31 1.09 14.64 12.73
C GLN A 31 1.09 13.78 11.45
N VAL A 32 1.78 12.64 11.45
CA VAL A 32 1.79 11.68 10.33
C VAL A 32 0.38 11.16 10.05
N ILE A 33 -0.37 10.83 11.10
CA ILE A 33 -1.77 10.37 10.99
C ILE A 33 -2.64 11.48 10.35
N ARG A 34 -2.44 12.74 10.77
CA ARG A 34 -3.18 13.88 10.18
C ARG A 34 -2.85 14.04 8.68
N GLU A 35 -1.60 13.90 8.29
CA GLU A 35 -1.20 14.00 6.88
C GLU A 35 -1.74 12.82 6.05
N ILE A 36 -1.78 11.61 6.59
CA ILE A 36 -2.39 10.43 5.95
C ILE A 36 -3.87 10.71 5.64
N VAL A 37 -4.64 11.19 6.63
CA VAL A 37 -6.05 11.54 6.43
C VAL A 37 -6.21 12.68 5.42
N ARG A 38 -5.40 13.73 5.52
CA ARG A 38 -5.45 14.89 4.62
C ARG A 38 -5.10 14.55 3.17
N LYS A 39 -4.21 13.59 2.96
CA LYS A 39 -3.72 13.15 1.65
C LYS A 39 -4.35 11.84 1.18
N ARG A 40 -5.63 11.63 1.49
CA ARG A 40 -6.44 10.52 0.95
C ARG A 40 -5.97 9.13 1.37
N GLY A 41 -5.81 8.92 2.67
CA GLY A 41 -5.60 7.58 3.26
C GLY A 41 -4.37 6.90 2.69
N LEU A 42 -4.56 5.90 1.83
CA LEU A 42 -3.51 5.08 1.22
C LEU A 42 -2.43 5.89 0.47
N TYR A 43 -2.80 6.96 -0.23
CA TYR A 43 -1.81 7.79 -0.92
C TYR A 43 -0.90 8.53 0.08
N GLY A 44 -1.50 9.14 1.10
CA GLY A 44 -0.78 9.77 2.20
C GLY A 44 0.08 8.76 2.97
N LEU A 45 -0.42 7.54 3.19
CA LEU A 45 0.32 6.44 3.79
C LEU A 45 1.60 6.14 3.00
N GLY A 46 1.48 5.96 1.67
CA GLY A 46 2.62 5.71 0.79
C GLY A 46 3.66 6.84 0.82
N GLU A 47 3.22 8.10 0.83
CA GLU A 47 4.15 9.23 0.94
C GLU A 47 4.88 9.29 2.29
N GLN A 48 4.20 9.02 3.40
CA GLN A 48 4.85 9.01 4.71
C GLN A 48 5.79 7.82 4.88
N PHE A 49 5.45 6.67 4.27
CA PHE A 49 6.30 5.48 4.24
C PHE A 49 7.57 5.74 3.43
N ALA A 50 7.43 6.27 2.21
CA ALA A 50 8.57 6.66 1.37
C ALA A 50 9.45 7.73 2.03
N ALA A 51 8.87 8.59 2.89
CA ALA A 51 9.60 9.59 3.67
C ALA A 51 10.24 9.05 4.97
N GLY A 52 10.09 7.76 5.28
CA GLY A 52 10.63 7.14 6.50
C GLY A 52 9.99 7.64 7.80
N LYS A 53 8.76 8.17 7.74
CA LYS A 53 8.03 8.72 8.91
C LYS A 53 7.04 7.74 9.52
N ILE A 54 6.75 6.67 8.79
CA ILE A 54 5.97 5.53 9.24
C ILE A 54 6.71 4.27 8.83
N GLU A 55 6.80 3.31 9.74
CA GLU A 55 7.35 1.99 9.48
C GLU A 55 6.21 1.00 9.36
N LEU A 56 6.32 0.08 8.41
CA LEU A 56 5.30 -0.93 8.14
C LEU A 56 5.93 -2.31 8.29
N THR A 57 5.43 -3.08 9.25
CA THR A 57 5.84 -4.48 9.45
C THR A 57 4.98 -5.38 8.57
N ALA A 58 5.59 -6.31 7.82
CA ALA A 58 4.90 -7.14 6.82
C ALA A 58 4.03 -6.27 5.88
N ILE A 59 4.70 -5.45 5.06
CA ILE A 59 4.08 -4.40 4.23
C ILE A 59 2.93 -4.97 3.37
N ASP A 60 3.15 -6.13 2.77
CA ASP A 60 2.17 -6.86 1.95
C ASP A 60 0.89 -7.16 2.74
N GLN A 61 1.04 -7.75 3.94
CA GLN A 61 -0.11 -8.09 4.79
C GLN A 61 -0.77 -6.85 5.38
N THR A 62 0.01 -5.84 5.78
CA THR A 62 -0.52 -4.58 6.32
C THR A 62 -1.35 -3.85 5.27
N ILE A 63 -0.85 -3.72 4.04
CA ILE A 63 -1.59 -3.08 2.95
C ILE A 63 -2.79 -3.92 2.53
N PHE A 64 -2.66 -5.26 2.46
CA PHE A 64 -3.78 -6.15 2.20
C PHE A 64 -4.89 -5.92 3.23
N ASN A 65 -4.57 -5.99 4.52
CA ASN A 65 -5.54 -5.81 5.60
C ASN A 65 -6.18 -4.41 5.53
N ILE A 66 -5.43 -3.33 5.28
CA ILE A 66 -5.99 -1.97 5.12
C ILE A 66 -6.97 -1.88 3.94
N ILE A 67 -6.68 -2.56 2.83
CA ILE A 67 -7.52 -2.52 1.62
C ILE A 67 -8.76 -3.41 1.79
N THR A 68 -8.62 -4.58 2.41
CA THR A 68 -9.71 -5.55 2.56
C THR A 68 -10.58 -5.31 3.79
N ASP A 69 -10.09 -4.56 4.77
CA ASP A 69 -10.87 -4.15 5.92
C ASP A 69 -11.98 -3.19 5.46
N GLN A 70 -13.18 -3.76 5.26
CA GLN A 70 -14.39 -3.03 4.94
C GLN A 70 -14.96 -2.35 6.18
N ALA A 71 -14.12 -1.78 7.04
CA ALA A 71 -14.56 -0.96 8.16
C ALA A 71 -15.43 0.17 7.61
N THR A 72 -16.75 -0.04 7.62
CA THR A 72 -17.71 0.95 7.19
C THR A 72 -17.49 2.16 8.09
N PRO A 73 -17.17 3.35 7.54
CA PRO A 73 -17.02 4.53 8.38
C PRO A 73 -18.34 4.70 9.11
N ARG A 74 -18.33 4.50 10.44
CA ARG A 74 -19.50 4.79 11.26
C ARG A 74 -19.81 6.27 11.02
N PRO A 75 -21.01 6.63 10.54
CA PRO A 75 -21.32 8.03 10.29
C PRO A 75 -21.18 8.78 11.61
N THR A 76 -20.09 9.54 11.74
CA THR A 76 -19.92 10.42 12.87
C THR A 76 -20.93 11.55 12.71
N ARG A 77 -21.56 11.99 13.81
CA ARG A 77 -22.53 13.11 13.80
C ARG A 77 -21.90 14.47 13.42
N ASN A 78 -20.60 14.49 13.14
CA ASN A 78 -19.86 15.68 12.77
C ASN A 78 -19.97 15.95 11.27
N ALA A 79 -20.93 16.80 10.92
CA ALA A 79 -21.17 17.29 9.55
C ALA A 79 -19.90 17.79 8.83
N ARG A 80 -18.89 18.25 9.59
CA ARG A 80 -17.60 18.70 9.05
C ARG A 80 -16.76 17.57 8.47
N ILE A 81 -16.75 16.39 9.10
CA ILE A 81 -16.05 15.19 8.61
C ILE A 81 -16.76 14.65 7.37
N TRP A 82 -18.10 14.67 7.39
CA TRP A 82 -18.94 14.33 6.23
C TRP A 82 -18.72 15.27 5.04
N LEU A 83 -18.57 16.57 5.28
CA LEU A 83 -18.22 17.53 4.23
C LEU A 83 -16.87 17.18 3.61
N HIS A 84 -15.83 16.94 4.41
CA HIS A 84 -14.51 16.58 3.88
C HIS A 84 -14.57 15.31 3.01
N TYR A 85 -15.28 14.28 3.47
CA TYR A 85 -15.49 13.05 2.68
C TYR A 85 -16.22 13.31 1.35
N LEU A 86 -17.25 14.15 1.37
CA LEU A 86 -18.01 14.50 0.17
C LEU A 86 -17.17 15.33 -0.82
N PHE A 87 -16.41 16.31 -0.31
CA PHE A 87 -15.52 17.15 -1.12
C PHE A 87 -14.37 16.36 -1.74
N ASP A 88 -13.77 15.40 -1.02
CA ASP A 88 -12.72 14.53 -1.56
C ASP A 88 -13.21 13.65 -2.72
N ARG A 89 -14.48 13.25 -2.68
CA ARG A 89 -15.13 12.48 -3.76
C ARG A 89 -15.49 13.34 -4.97
N LEU A 90 -15.89 14.59 -4.75
CA LEU A 90 -16.27 15.53 -5.82
C LEU A 90 -15.06 16.16 -6.53
N PHE A 91 -13.97 16.38 -5.81
CA PHE A 91 -12.72 16.87 -6.37
C PHE A 91 -11.72 15.73 -6.41
N ASN A 92 -11.76 14.89 -7.46
CA ASN A 92 -10.75 13.85 -7.71
C ASN A 92 -9.63 14.37 -8.66
N PRO A 93 -8.54 14.98 -8.16
CA PRO A 93 -7.33 15.32 -8.90
C PRO A 93 -6.50 14.10 -9.34
N GLN A 94 -7.07 12.89 -9.39
CA GLN A 94 -6.55 11.85 -10.30
C GLN A 94 -6.70 12.22 -11.78
N GLN A 95 -7.10 13.47 -12.11
CA GLN A 95 -6.84 14.07 -13.41
C GLN A 95 -5.33 14.27 -13.64
N GLY A 96 -4.69 13.18 -14.07
CA GLY A 96 -3.91 13.07 -15.33
C GLY A 96 -2.73 14.00 -15.62
N SER A 97 -2.48 15.07 -14.87
CA SER A 97 -1.55 16.14 -15.31
C SER A 97 -0.17 16.12 -14.64
N ARG A 98 0.08 15.20 -13.70
CA ARG A 98 1.41 14.95 -13.11
C ARG A 98 2.01 13.58 -13.40
N ALA A 99 1.27 12.67 -14.00
CA ALA A 99 1.79 11.36 -14.43
C ALA A 99 2.90 11.51 -15.49
N PHE A 100 2.88 12.59 -16.27
CA PHE A 100 3.83 12.80 -17.38
C PHE A 100 5.19 13.39 -16.96
N ARG A 101 5.30 14.04 -15.80
CA ARG A 101 6.58 14.65 -15.35
C ARG A 101 7.53 13.65 -14.69
N ILE A 102 7.11 12.41 -14.53
CA ILE A 102 7.88 11.33 -13.88
C ILE A 102 8.44 10.33 -14.92
N GLY A 103 8.19 10.54 -16.22
CA GLY A 103 8.70 9.67 -17.29
C GLY A 103 10.22 9.69 -17.46
N GLU A 104 10.90 10.80 -17.14
CA GLU A 104 12.36 10.93 -17.30
C GLU A 104 13.17 10.34 -16.13
N VAL A 105 12.56 10.14 -14.96
CA VAL A 105 13.26 9.56 -13.78
C VAL A 105 13.12 8.03 -13.73
N HIS A 106 12.19 7.45 -14.49
CA HIS A 106 11.68 6.09 -14.22
C HIS A 106 12.33 4.91 -14.99
N TYR A 107 13.38 5.12 -15.79
CA TYR A 107 14.10 3.99 -16.42
C TYR A 107 15.62 4.13 -16.36
N GLY A 108 16.14 4.96 -15.45
CA GLY A 108 17.57 5.08 -15.17
C GLY A 108 18.10 3.99 -14.21
N ILE A 109 17.20 3.18 -13.63
CA ILE A 109 17.61 2.02 -12.87
C ILE A 109 18.00 0.95 -13.89
N GLY A 110 19.30 0.84 -14.16
CA GLY A 110 19.84 0.00 -15.21
C GLY A 110 19.37 -1.46 -15.13
N ASN A 111 19.57 -2.19 -16.23
CA ASN A 111 19.12 -3.57 -16.41
C ASN A 111 19.55 -4.54 -15.28
N GLU A 112 20.60 -4.19 -14.52
CA GLU A 112 21.09 -4.99 -13.40
C GLU A 112 20.10 -5.14 -12.25
N LEU A 113 19.27 -4.12 -11.95
CA LEU A 113 18.20 -4.31 -10.95
C LEU A 113 17.20 -5.34 -11.47
N PHE A 114 16.75 -5.17 -12.71
CA PHE A 114 15.74 -6.02 -13.30
C PHE A 114 16.21 -7.46 -13.45
N LYS A 115 17.48 -7.69 -13.80
CA LYS A 115 18.07 -9.04 -13.82
C LYS A 115 18.03 -9.71 -12.45
N LYS A 116 18.35 -8.97 -11.38
CA LYS A 116 18.31 -9.51 -10.01
C LYS A 116 16.89 -9.76 -9.51
N MET A 117 15.94 -8.93 -9.94
CA MET A 117 14.53 -9.02 -9.52
C MET A 117 13.73 -10.05 -10.31
N LEU A 118 13.92 -10.10 -11.63
CA LEU A 118 13.10 -10.89 -12.57
C LEU A 118 13.73 -12.23 -12.94
N GLY A 119 15.05 -12.36 -12.80
CA GLY A 119 15.78 -13.56 -13.21
C GLY A 119 16.03 -13.65 -14.73
N PRO A 120 16.43 -14.82 -15.23
CA PRO A 120 16.89 -15.02 -16.61
C PRO A 120 15.86 -14.67 -17.67
N SER A 121 14.58 -15.00 -17.43
CA SER A 121 13.49 -14.74 -18.36
C SER A 121 13.21 -13.25 -18.56
N MET A 122 13.71 -12.35 -17.70
CA MET A 122 13.49 -10.89 -17.74
C MET A 122 12.01 -10.51 -17.88
N THR A 123 11.11 -11.39 -17.47
CA THR A 123 9.69 -11.28 -17.76
C THR A 123 9.02 -10.44 -16.68
N TYR A 124 8.70 -9.19 -17.02
CA TYR A 124 8.04 -8.27 -16.09
C TYR A 124 6.51 -8.32 -16.19
N THR A 125 5.97 -9.53 -16.05
CA THR A 125 4.53 -9.80 -15.99
C THR A 125 4.24 -10.83 -14.90
N CYS A 126 2.97 -11.09 -14.62
CA CYS A 126 2.59 -12.21 -13.76
C CYS A 126 3.20 -13.53 -14.25
N GLY A 127 3.47 -14.44 -13.31
CA GLY A 127 3.82 -15.84 -13.59
C GLY A 127 2.65 -16.77 -13.28
N TYR A 128 2.71 -18.00 -13.78
CA TYR A 128 1.69 -19.03 -13.57
C TYR A 128 2.17 -20.08 -12.56
N TRP A 129 1.56 -20.08 -11.36
CA TRP A 129 2.11 -20.78 -10.19
C TRP A 129 1.49 -22.17 -9.90
N ALA A 130 0.63 -22.70 -10.77
CA ALA A 130 -0.15 -23.91 -10.47
C ALA A 130 0.72 -25.13 -10.08
N ASN A 131 1.86 -25.32 -10.75
CA ASN A 131 2.80 -26.41 -10.48
C ASN A 131 4.25 -25.93 -10.27
N ALA A 132 4.46 -24.61 -10.18
CA ALA A 132 5.78 -24.02 -10.09
C ALA A 132 6.19 -23.77 -8.63
N LYS A 133 7.47 -24.01 -8.32
CA LYS A 133 8.09 -23.72 -7.01
C LYS A 133 9.09 -22.57 -7.08
N THR A 134 9.48 -22.16 -8.28
CA THR A 134 10.40 -21.06 -8.52
C THR A 134 9.78 -20.03 -9.47
N LEU A 135 10.29 -18.79 -9.41
CA LEU A 135 9.86 -17.72 -10.31
C LEU A 135 10.06 -18.13 -11.79
N GLU A 136 11.19 -18.75 -12.12
CA GLU A 136 11.50 -19.15 -13.49
C GLU A 136 10.58 -20.27 -13.98
N GLU A 137 10.28 -21.27 -13.14
CA GLU A 137 9.27 -22.28 -13.44
C GLU A 137 7.90 -21.64 -13.69
N ALA A 138 7.51 -20.65 -12.88
CA ALA A 138 6.23 -19.97 -13.03
C ALA A 138 6.16 -19.14 -14.31
N GLN A 139 7.27 -18.52 -14.73
CA GLN A 139 7.33 -17.78 -15.98
C GLN A 139 7.29 -18.71 -17.19
N ASN A 140 8.00 -19.85 -17.16
CA ASN A 140 7.96 -20.85 -18.23
C ASN A 140 6.58 -21.48 -18.36
N ALA A 141 5.96 -21.88 -17.23
CA ALA A 141 4.62 -22.46 -17.25
C ALA A 141 3.55 -21.49 -17.77
N LYS A 142 3.75 -20.17 -17.62
CA LYS A 142 2.89 -19.16 -18.22
C LYS A 142 3.05 -19.10 -19.74
N LEU A 143 4.28 -19.23 -20.24
CA LEU A 143 4.56 -19.23 -21.68
C LEU A 143 4.02 -20.49 -22.35
N ASP A 144 4.08 -21.65 -21.69
CA ASP A 144 3.49 -22.89 -22.19
C ASP A 144 1.95 -22.87 -22.25
N LEU A 145 1.31 -21.97 -21.50
CA LEU A 145 -0.14 -21.82 -21.45
C LEU A 145 -0.70 -20.97 -22.61
N ILE A 146 0.13 -20.12 -23.24
CA ILE A 146 -0.27 -19.14 -24.27
C ILE A 146 0.10 -19.68 -25.65
#